data_AF-A0A260YR81-F1
#
_entry.id   AF-A0A260YR81-F1
#
_cell.length_a   1.000
_cell.length_b   1.000
_cell.length_c   1.000
_cell.angle_alpha   90.00
_cell.angle_beta   90.00
_cell.angle_gamma   90.00
#
_symmetry.space_group_name_H-M   'P 1'
#
loop_
_entity.id
_entity.type
_entity.pdbx_description
1 polymer ?
#
loop_
_entity_poly.entity_id
_entity_poly.type
_entity_poly.pdbx_seq_one_letter_code
_entity_poly.pdbx_strand_id
1 'polypeptide(L)'
;KFTKLIASSVKVEDETRLQLGELTAKCSEEEADAILEPMRIFHRELLEKFEEIGGDEWPRSVIRVMREFKLESAAQVQVEENLLTECWNEEKEMLGEQIREIQREKEMLGEQIREIQREKEMLGEQIRKMQREKEVAEAQVRKLEKALTKLRKKLEQEERKPNGLRDEAQEIAVETVTGGEKTSSEEKKVFMVGNLGIRGENRNLYRETAEKSKEIAVDTGMEEKKEGMKQKKTVIRESKILITPRIGVKGKSIFEYRKSAVKTWKDKFDFANVESIVFVLELTEDEETNQKLGALVLELAEEVKEITMIPYQMDCAKSGLVESWKRSWITAGHVKWSESAASAGEKFK
;
A
#
# COMPACT_ATOMS: atom_id res chain seq x y z
N LYS A 1 40.12 44.91 -2.32
CA LYS A 1 40.07 46.00 -3.33
C LYS A 1 39.20 47.18 -2.85
N PHE A 2 38.03 46.94 -2.24
CA PHE A 2 37.19 48.00 -1.65
C PHE A 2 37.61 48.47 -0.25
N THR A 3 38.02 47.57 0.65
CA THR A 3 38.61 47.94 1.96
C THR A 3 39.84 48.85 1.83
N LYS A 4 40.60 48.67 0.74
CA LYS A 4 41.72 49.55 0.38
C LYS A 4 41.25 50.94 -0.06
N LEU A 5 40.09 51.04 -0.72
CA LEU A 5 39.45 52.30 -1.09
C LEU A 5 38.98 53.06 0.17
N ILE A 6 38.33 52.36 1.12
CA ILE A 6 37.94 52.94 2.41
C ILE A 6 39.17 53.48 3.15
N ALA A 7 40.23 52.67 3.28
CA ALA A 7 41.47 53.10 3.92
C ALA A 7 42.17 54.24 3.17
N SER A 8 42.07 54.29 1.84
CA SER A 8 42.61 55.39 1.03
C SER A 8 41.82 56.69 1.21
N SER A 9 40.51 56.63 1.46
CA SER A 9 39.70 57.85 1.70
C SER A 9 40.10 58.56 2.99
N VAL A 10 40.37 57.82 4.07
CA VAL A 10 40.88 58.36 5.34
C VAL A 10 42.24 59.04 5.14
N LYS A 11 43.12 58.41 4.36
CA LYS A 11 44.43 58.99 4.06
C LYS A 11 44.33 60.32 3.34
N VAL A 12 43.39 60.46 2.41
CA VAL A 12 43.18 61.73 1.68
C VAL A 12 42.70 62.83 2.63
N GLU A 13 41.83 62.52 3.60
CA GLU A 13 41.45 63.46 4.65
C GLU A 13 42.65 63.89 5.49
N ASP A 14 43.45 62.92 5.97
CA ASP A 14 44.65 63.17 6.79
C ASP A 14 45.70 64.01 6.06
N GLU A 15 45.92 63.73 4.78
CA GLU A 15 46.92 64.39 3.95
C GLU A 15 46.47 65.80 3.56
N THR A 16 45.17 66.01 3.33
CA THR A 16 44.58 67.33 3.12
C THR A 16 44.68 68.17 4.39
N ARG A 17 44.41 67.57 5.56
CA ARG A 17 44.58 68.22 6.87
C ARG A 17 46.02 68.66 7.12
N LEU A 18 47.00 67.82 6.76
CA LEU A 18 48.42 68.15 6.89
C LEU A 18 48.80 69.34 5.99
N GLN A 19 48.33 69.35 4.74
CA GLN A 19 48.57 70.45 3.80
C GLN A 19 47.95 71.78 4.27
N LEU A 20 46.76 71.75 4.87
CA LEU A 20 46.18 72.95 5.51
C LEU A 20 47.00 73.41 6.71
N GLY A 21 47.52 72.48 7.52
CA GLY A 21 48.39 72.77 8.66
C GLY A 21 49.74 73.39 8.28
N GLU A 22 50.30 73.06 7.11
CA GLU A 22 51.53 73.68 6.60
C GLU A 22 51.29 75.12 6.08
N LEU A 23 50.05 75.44 5.73
CA LEU A 23 49.62 76.78 5.27
C LEU A 23 49.25 77.73 6.42
N THR A 24 49.56 77.37 7.66
CA THR A 24 49.16 77.99 8.96
C THR A 24 49.43 79.49 9.15
N ALA A 25 50.04 80.17 8.19
CA ALA A 25 50.06 81.64 8.17
C ALA A 25 48.75 82.26 7.62
N LYS A 26 47.82 81.47 7.05
CA LYS A 26 46.66 82.00 6.28
C LYS A 26 45.31 81.30 6.48
N CYS A 27 45.23 80.19 7.20
CA CYS A 27 43.98 79.44 7.37
C CYS A 27 43.71 79.20 8.85
N SER A 28 42.53 79.61 9.34
CA SER A 28 42.10 79.31 10.70
C SER A 28 41.65 77.86 10.85
N GLU A 29 41.59 77.35 12.08
CA GLU A 29 41.11 76.00 12.37
C GLU A 29 39.65 75.80 11.92
N GLU A 30 38.82 76.85 12.04
CA GLU A 30 37.41 76.86 11.62
C GLU A 30 37.26 76.78 10.10
N GLU A 31 38.13 77.45 9.35
CA GLU A 31 38.17 77.38 7.88
C GLU A 31 38.67 76.02 7.40
N ALA A 32 39.65 75.45 8.11
CA ALA A 32 40.16 74.12 7.82
C ALA A 32 39.11 73.03 8.07
N ASP A 33 38.38 73.12 9.18
CA ASP A 33 37.28 72.21 9.49
C ASP A 33 36.13 72.35 8.48
N ALA A 34 35.78 73.57 8.04
CA ALA A 34 34.76 73.78 7.02
C ALA A 34 35.13 73.13 5.66
N ILE A 35 36.42 73.04 5.34
CA ILE A 35 36.94 72.38 4.12
C ILE A 35 36.96 70.85 4.27
N LEU A 36 37.27 70.35 5.48
CA LEU A 36 37.35 68.90 5.75
C LEU A 36 35.99 68.25 6.02
N GLU A 37 35.00 69.01 6.48
CA GLU A 37 33.69 68.46 6.87
C GLU A 37 32.98 67.68 5.74
N PRO A 38 32.96 68.13 4.47
CA PRO A 38 32.42 67.32 3.37
C PRO A 38 33.15 65.99 3.16
N MET A 39 34.47 65.95 3.38
CA MET A 39 35.25 64.71 3.27
C MET A 39 34.93 63.75 4.42
N ARG A 40 34.78 64.26 5.64
CA ARG A 40 34.35 63.48 6.81
C ARG A 40 32.96 62.88 6.62
N ILE A 41 32.01 63.68 6.12
CA ILE A 41 30.66 63.22 5.80
C ILE A 41 30.72 62.11 4.74
N PHE A 42 31.43 62.35 3.64
CA PHE A 42 31.57 61.34 2.57
C PHE A 42 32.22 60.04 3.06
N HIS A 43 33.29 60.12 3.84
CA HIS A 43 33.94 58.95 4.41
C HIS A 43 33.01 58.16 5.33
N ARG A 44 32.29 58.86 6.21
CA ARG A 44 31.32 58.27 7.14
C ARG A 44 30.21 57.55 6.40
N GLU A 45 29.58 58.19 5.41
CA GLU A 45 28.53 57.59 4.58
C GLU A 45 29.05 56.36 3.82
N LEU A 46 30.27 56.44 3.28
CA LEU A 46 30.90 55.35 2.55
C LEU A 46 31.19 54.14 3.47
N LEU A 47 31.62 54.39 4.71
CA LEU A 47 31.85 53.35 5.72
C LEU A 47 30.54 52.74 6.19
N GLU A 48 29.53 53.55 6.52
CA GLU A 48 28.20 53.09 6.93
C GLU A 48 27.57 52.19 5.86
N LYS A 49 27.59 52.62 4.59
CA LYS A 49 27.11 51.81 3.46
C LYS A 49 27.89 50.51 3.30
N PHE A 50 29.21 50.53 3.52
CA PHE A 50 30.05 49.34 3.43
C PHE A 50 29.72 48.33 4.53
N GLU A 51 29.52 48.79 5.77
CA GLU A 51 29.10 47.92 6.88
C GLU A 51 27.64 47.44 6.71
N GLU A 52 26.73 48.29 6.23
CA GLU A 52 25.32 47.95 5.96
C GLU A 52 25.19 46.76 5.00
N ILE A 53 26.02 46.72 3.95
CA ILE A 53 26.02 45.60 3.00
C ILE A 53 26.78 44.38 3.51
N GLY A 54 27.28 44.36 4.75
CA GLY A 54 28.00 43.22 5.34
C GLY A 54 29.52 43.28 5.22
N GLY A 55 30.08 44.47 5.03
CA GLY A 55 31.51 44.74 5.12
C GLY A 55 32.37 43.84 4.22
N ASP A 56 33.36 43.19 4.80
CA ASP A 56 34.25 42.28 4.09
C ASP A 56 33.68 40.86 3.93
N GLU A 57 32.59 40.53 4.63
CA GLU A 57 31.91 39.23 4.54
C GLU A 57 31.06 39.11 3.30
N TRP A 58 30.40 40.20 2.86
CA TRP A 58 29.56 40.19 1.66
C TRP A 58 30.33 39.84 0.38
N PRO A 59 31.48 40.50 0.07
CA PRO A 59 32.28 40.11 -1.08
C PRO A 59 32.77 38.65 -0.99
N ARG A 60 33.11 38.17 0.21
CA ARG A 60 33.54 36.76 0.41
C ARG A 60 32.40 35.79 0.16
N SER A 61 31.20 36.10 0.63
CA SER A 61 30.01 35.26 0.46
C SER A 61 29.58 35.21 -1.01
N VAL A 62 29.58 36.34 -1.70
CA VAL A 62 29.31 36.40 -3.15
C VAL A 62 30.37 35.60 -3.92
N ILE A 63 31.67 35.77 -3.62
CA ILE A 63 32.73 34.99 -4.29
C ILE A 63 32.59 33.48 -4.01
N ARG A 64 32.19 33.09 -2.80
CA ARG A 64 31.95 31.68 -2.46
C ARG A 64 30.83 31.10 -3.31
N VAL A 65 29.68 31.78 -3.37
CA VAL A 65 28.54 31.38 -4.23
C VAL A 65 28.96 31.34 -5.69
N MET A 66 29.61 32.38 -6.19
CA MET A 66 30.10 32.41 -7.58
C MET A 66 31.07 31.27 -7.87
N ARG A 67 31.95 30.87 -6.94
CA ARG A 67 32.84 29.71 -7.14
C ARG A 67 32.08 28.38 -7.13
N GLU A 68 31.16 28.21 -6.18
CA GLU A 68 30.38 26.99 -6.00
C GLU A 68 29.50 26.70 -7.21
N PHE A 69 28.86 27.74 -7.75
CA PHE A 69 28.02 27.68 -8.95
C PHE A 69 28.78 27.97 -10.25
N LYS A 70 30.12 28.17 -10.19
CA LYS A 70 31.01 28.44 -11.34
C LYS A 70 30.58 29.66 -12.18
N LEU A 71 30.10 30.70 -11.52
CA LEU A 71 29.64 31.95 -12.13
C LEU A 71 30.80 32.93 -12.33
N GLU A 72 30.84 33.55 -13.50
CA GLU A 72 31.89 34.49 -13.92
C GLU A 72 31.50 35.96 -13.69
N SER A 73 30.21 36.24 -13.47
CA SER A 73 29.72 37.61 -13.26
C SER A 73 28.55 37.69 -12.28
N ALA A 74 28.37 38.86 -11.66
CA ALA A 74 27.23 39.13 -10.80
C ALA A 74 25.88 39.08 -11.54
N ALA A 75 25.86 39.33 -12.86
CA ALA A 75 24.65 39.19 -13.67
C ALA A 75 24.18 37.72 -13.75
N GLN A 76 25.12 36.76 -13.81
CA GLN A 76 24.79 35.34 -13.79
C GLN A 76 24.21 34.91 -12.43
N VAL A 77 24.63 35.53 -11.32
CA VAL A 77 24.04 35.28 -9.99
C VAL A 77 22.55 35.60 -9.97
N GLN A 78 22.15 36.74 -10.55
CA GLN A 78 20.73 37.12 -10.61
C GLN A 78 19.90 36.17 -11.48
N VAL A 79 20.47 35.69 -12.59
CA VAL A 79 19.80 34.73 -13.48
C VAL A 79 19.60 33.39 -12.77
N GLU A 80 20.63 32.87 -12.11
CA GLU A 80 20.54 31.64 -11.32
C GLU A 80 19.56 31.76 -10.16
N GLU A 81 19.54 32.89 -9.46
CA GLU A 81 18.55 33.17 -8.40
C GLU A 81 17.11 33.13 -8.93
N ASN A 82 16.86 33.74 -10.10
CA ASN A 82 15.54 33.73 -10.72
C ASN A 82 15.15 32.31 -11.14
N LEU A 83 16.06 31.54 -11.74
CA LEU A 83 15.82 30.14 -12.13
C LEU A 83 15.52 29.25 -10.93
N LEU A 84 16.27 29.41 -9.83
CA LEU A 84 16.01 28.71 -8.57
C LEU A 84 14.64 29.06 -8.00
N THR A 85 14.25 30.33 -8.10
CA THR A 85 12.94 30.81 -7.65
C THR A 85 11.80 30.24 -8.49
N GLU A 86 11.95 30.20 -9.80
CA GLU A 86 10.99 29.58 -10.72
C GLU A 86 10.85 28.08 -10.45
N CYS A 87 11.97 27.34 -10.37
CA CYS A 87 11.98 25.92 -10.01
C CYS A 87 11.27 25.66 -8.67
N TRP A 88 11.54 26.47 -7.64
CA TRP A 88 10.89 26.33 -6.34
C TRP A 88 9.38 26.59 -6.40
N ASN A 89 8.96 27.58 -7.19
CA ASN A 89 7.53 27.88 -7.36
C ASN A 89 6.78 26.78 -8.12
N GLU A 90 7.40 26.19 -9.14
CA GLU A 90 6.85 25.05 -9.87
C GLU A 90 6.68 23.82 -8.96
N GLU A 91 7.71 23.51 -8.17
CA GLU A 91 7.64 22.40 -7.20
C GLU A 91 6.56 22.65 -6.15
N LYS A 92 6.45 23.88 -5.64
CA LYS A 92 5.43 24.28 -4.69
C LYS A 92 4.01 24.15 -5.26
N GLU A 93 3.80 24.53 -6.52
CA GLU A 93 2.50 24.37 -7.19
C GLU A 93 2.15 22.89 -7.39
N MET A 94 3.09 22.06 -7.83
CA MET A 94 2.87 20.61 -7.96
C MET A 94 2.50 19.97 -6.61
N LEU A 95 3.20 20.33 -5.54
CA LEU A 95 2.86 19.87 -4.19
C LEU A 95 1.47 20.35 -3.76
N GLY A 96 1.12 21.60 -4.10
CA GLY A 96 -0.21 22.15 -3.87
C GLY A 96 -1.32 21.37 -4.60
N GLU A 97 -1.09 20.95 -5.84
CA GLU A 97 -2.00 20.10 -6.60
C GLU A 97 -2.17 18.73 -5.98
N GLN A 98 -1.07 18.09 -5.56
CA GLN A 98 -1.10 16.81 -4.86
C GLN A 98 -1.87 16.89 -3.53
N ILE A 99 -1.73 17.99 -2.78
CA ILE A 99 -2.50 18.19 -1.55
C ILE A 99 -4.00 18.30 -1.86
N ARG A 100 -4.38 19.08 -2.89
CA ARG A 100 -5.78 19.21 -3.33
C ARG A 100 -6.37 17.86 -3.77
N GLU A 101 -5.57 17.04 -4.42
CA GLU A 101 -5.91 15.68 -4.81
C GLU A 101 -6.24 14.79 -3.63
N ILE A 102 -5.32 14.72 -2.67
CA ILE A 102 -5.46 13.89 -1.46
C ILE A 102 -6.70 14.34 -0.65
N GLN A 103 -6.98 15.65 -0.62
CA GLN A 103 -8.19 16.17 0.02
C GLN A 103 -9.46 15.68 -0.66
N ARG A 104 -9.53 15.69 -2.00
CA ARG A 104 -10.66 15.15 -2.76
C ARG A 104 -10.85 13.65 -2.52
N GLU A 105 -9.77 12.87 -2.55
CA GLU A 105 -9.84 11.43 -2.28
C GLU A 105 -10.27 11.12 -0.85
N LYS A 106 -9.79 11.89 0.14
CA LYS A 106 -10.21 11.76 1.53
C LYS A 106 -11.72 11.99 1.68
N GLU A 107 -12.27 12.96 0.97
CA GLU A 107 -13.71 13.27 1.02
C GLU A 107 -14.54 12.14 0.40
N MET A 108 -14.15 11.63 -0.77
CA MET A 108 -14.79 10.49 -1.41
C MET A 108 -14.75 9.23 -0.53
N LEU A 109 -13.60 8.90 0.06
CA LEU A 109 -13.49 7.79 1.00
C LEU A 109 -14.39 7.99 2.23
N GLY A 110 -14.51 9.23 2.71
CA GLY A 110 -15.45 9.59 3.78
C GLY A 110 -16.91 9.31 3.41
N GLU A 111 -17.31 9.56 2.17
CA GLU A 111 -18.65 9.22 1.65
C GLU A 111 -18.87 7.71 1.58
N GLN A 112 -17.91 6.96 1.06
CA GLN A 112 -17.98 5.49 1.00
C GLN A 112 -18.08 4.87 2.39
N ILE A 113 -17.33 5.38 3.37
CA ILE A 113 -17.42 4.91 4.76
C ILE A 113 -18.83 5.15 5.31
N ARG A 114 -19.44 6.30 5.03
CA ARG A 114 -20.82 6.60 5.45
C ARG A 114 -21.82 5.65 4.81
N GLU A 115 -21.64 5.30 3.53
CA GLU A 115 -22.49 4.34 2.84
C GLU A 115 -22.40 2.94 3.44
N ILE A 116 -21.19 2.44 3.63
CA ILE A 116 -20.95 1.13 4.28
C ILE A 116 -21.56 1.10 5.69
N GLN A 117 -21.49 2.20 6.43
CA GLN A 117 -22.12 2.30 7.75
C GLN A 117 -23.65 2.15 7.67
N ARG A 118 -24.32 2.78 6.68
CA ARG A 118 -25.77 2.62 6.46
C ARG A 118 -26.14 1.19 6.08
N GLU A 119 -25.37 0.56 5.19
CA GLU A 119 -25.61 -0.83 4.79
C GLU A 119 -25.46 -1.79 5.97
N LYS A 120 -24.41 -1.59 6.79
CA LYS A 120 -24.20 -2.37 8.01
C LYS A 120 -25.39 -2.27 8.96
N GLU A 121 -25.97 -1.08 9.11
CA GLU A 121 -27.13 -0.86 9.97
C GLU A 121 -28.38 -1.59 9.44
N MET A 122 -28.66 -1.49 8.14
CA MET A 122 -29.76 -2.23 7.51
C MET A 122 -29.59 -3.75 7.61
N LEU A 123 -28.39 -4.28 7.38
CA LEU A 123 -28.12 -5.71 7.54
C LEU A 123 -28.31 -6.14 9.00
N GLY A 124 -27.90 -5.31 9.96
CA GLY A 124 -28.16 -5.54 11.39
C GLY A 124 -29.66 -5.63 11.72
N GLU A 125 -30.49 -4.78 11.11
CA GLU A 125 -31.96 -4.86 11.24
C GLU A 125 -32.53 -6.14 10.65
N GLN A 126 -32.07 -6.55 9.47
CA GLN A 126 -32.50 -7.80 8.84
C GLN A 126 -32.12 -9.02 9.68
N ILE A 127 -30.91 -9.06 10.23
CA ILE A 127 -30.47 -10.13 11.14
C ILE A 127 -31.39 -10.21 12.36
N ARG A 128 -31.71 -9.07 12.99
CA ARG A 128 -32.65 -9.03 14.12
C ARG A 128 -34.04 -9.55 13.73
N LYS A 129 -34.52 -9.24 12.52
CA LYS A 129 -35.80 -9.76 12.01
C LYS A 129 -35.77 -11.28 11.86
N MET A 130 -34.76 -11.81 11.17
CA MET A 130 -34.60 -13.26 10.97
C MET A 130 -34.45 -14.01 12.30
N GLN A 131 -33.75 -13.42 13.28
CA GLN A 131 -33.62 -14.02 14.62
C GLN A 131 -34.97 -14.19 15.32
N ARG A 132 -35.85 -13.17 15.27
CA ARG A 132 -37.20 -13.27 15.85
C ARG A 132 -38.05 -14.34 15.14
N GLU A 133 -37.98 -14.39 13.80
CA GLU A 133 -38.70 -15.40 13.02
C GLU A 133 -38.20 -16.81 13.35
N LYS A 134 -36.89 -16.98 13.49
CA LYS A 134 -36.27 -18.24 13.94
C LYS A 134 -36.78 -18.66 15.32
N GLU A 135 -36.81 -17.76 16.31
CA GLU A 135 -37.32 -18.06 17.65
C GLU A 135 -38.78 -18.54 17.63
N VAL A 136 -39.63 -17.90 16.81
CA VAL A 136 -41.02 -18.32 16.61
C VAL A 136 -41.09 -19.72 16.00
N ALA A 137 -40.31 -19.98 14.95
CA ALA A 137 -40.26 -21.30 14.30
C ALA A 137 -39.77 -22.39 15.26
N GLU A 138 -38.72 -22.13 16.05
CA GLU A 138 -38.20 -23.05 17.06
C GLU A 138 -39.24 -23.35 18.14
N ALA A 139 -40.00 -22.34 18.59
CA ALA A 139 -41.09 -22.54 19.54
C ALA A 139 -42.21 -23.42 18.96
N GLN A 140 -42.53 -23.27 17.67
CA GLN A 140 -43.50 -24.11 16.97
C GLN A 140 -43.00 -25.57 16.83
N VAL A 141 -41.74 -25.78 16.42
CA VAL A 141 -41.12 -27.11 16.34
C VAL A 141 -41.17 -27.80 17.70
N ARG A 142 -40.78 -27.12 18.78
CA ARG A 142 -40.86 -27.65 20.15
C ARG A 142 -42.28 -28.09 20.54
N LYS A 143 -43.32 -27.38 20.09
CA LYS A 143 -44.73 -27.77 20.33
C LYS A 143 -45.08 -29.04 19.57
N LEU A 144 -44.68 -29.15 18.30
CA LEU A 144 -44.93 -30.33 17.47
C LEU A 144 -44.19 -31.57 17.99
N GLU A 145 -42.93 -31.43 18.42
CA GLU A 145 -42.16 -32.52 19.02
C GLU A 145 -42.83 -33.07 20.29
N LYS A 146 -43.34 -32.17 21.15
CA LYS A 146 -44.14 -32.56 22.33
C LYS A 146 -45.45 -33.26 21.96
N ALA A 147 -46.10 -32.87 20.86
CA ALA A 147 -47.31 -33.56 20.39
C ALA A 147 -46.97 -34.95 19.82
N LEU A 148 -45.90 -35.05 19.03
CA LEU A 148 -45.45 -36.29 18.40
C LEU A 148 -44.99 -37.32 19.44
N THR A 149 -44.26 -36.89 20.46
CA THR A 149 -43.88 -37.77 21.59
C THR A 149 -45.10 -38.29 22.36
N LYS A 150 -46.15 -37.47 22.55
CA LYS A 150 -47.42 -37.94 23.14
C LYS A 150 -48.13 -38.97 22.26
N LEU A 151 -48.18 -38.75 20.94
CA LEU A 151 -48.79 -39.71 20.01
C LEU A 151 -48.02 -41.03 19.97
N ARG A 152 -46.67 -40.99 19.95
CA ARG A 152 -45.85 -42.21 20.04
C ARG A 152 -46.17 -43.03 21.28
N LYS A 153 -46.27 -42.38 22.46
CA LYS A 153 -46.66 -43.06 23.70
C LYS A 153 -48.05 -43.68 23.63
N LYS A 154 -49.02 -43.01 23.00
CA LYS A 154 -50.38 -43.55 22.81
C LYS A 154 -50.38 -44.75 21.87
N LEU A 155 -49.65 -44.69 20.75
CA LEU A 155 -49.51 -45.82 19.83
C LEU A 155 -48.88 -47.03 20.54
N GLU A 156 -47.82 -46.80 21.32
CA GLU A 156 -47.14 -47.84 22.09
C GLU A 156 -48.01 -48.45 23.20
N GLN A 157 -48.99 -47.69 23.71
CA GLN A 157 -50.01 -48.20 24.64
C GLN A 157 -51.07 -49.03 23.93
N GLU A 158 -51.47 -48.62 22.71
CA GLU A 158 -52.46 -49.34 21.91
C GLU A 158 -51.89 -50.67 21.37
N GLU A 159 -50.62 -50.68 20.94
CA GLU A 159 -49.90 -51.90 20.55
C GLU A 159 -49.68 -52.88 21.73
N ARG A 160 -49.66 -52.38 22.97
CA ARG A 160 -49.58 -53.20 24.19
C ARG A 160 -50.94 -53.71 24.69
N LYS A 161 -52.06 -53.26 24.12
CA LYS A 161 -53.36 -53.89 24.40
C LYS A 161 -53.35 -55.26 23.71
N PRO A 162 -53.68 -56.36 24.40
CA PRO A 162 -53.79 -57.65 23.74
C PRO A 162 -54.91 -57.56 22.70
N ASN A 163 -54.62 -57.95 21.46
CA ASN A 163 -55.62 -58.13 20.41
C ASN A 163 -56.61 -59.21 20.86
N GLY A 164 -57.66 -58.83 21.59
CA GLY A 164 -58.79 -59.69 21.97
C GLY A 164 -59.69 -60.10 20.79
N LEU A 165 -59.19 -60.04 19.56
CA LEU A 165 -59.89 -60.40 18.32
C LEU A 165 -59.01 -61.30 17.43
N ARG A 166 -58.08 -62.07 18.03
CA ARG A 166 -57.39 -63.16 17.33
C ARG A 166 -57.86 -64.56 17.74
N ASP A 167 -58.70 -64.66 18.76
CA ASP A 167 -59.09 -65.96 19.32
C ASP A 167 -60.40 -66.51 18.69
N GLU A 168 -61.23 -65.67 18.04
CA GLU A 168 -62.46 -66.15 17.36
C GLU A 168 -62.23 -66.66 15.93
N ALA A 169 -61.05 -66.45 15.34
CA ALA A 169 -60.76 -66.90 13.97
C ALA A 169 -60.08 -68.28 13.90
N GLN A 170 -59.73 -68.90 15.04
CA GLN A 170 -59.07 -70.21 15.08
C GLN A 170 -60.01 -71.38 15.47
N GLU A 171 -61.25 -71.11 15.89
CA GLU A 171 -62.22 -72.16 16.27
C GLU A 171 -63.19 -72.57 15.13
N ILE A 172 -63.07 -71.99 13.92
CA ILE A 172 -63.95 -72.30 12.77
C ILE A 172 -63.21 -73.01 11.61
N ALA A 173 -61.92 -73.34 11.76
CA ALA A 173 -61.10 -73.90 10.68
C ALA A 173 -60.66 -75.37 10.88
N VAL A 174 -61.37 -76.13 11.71
CA VAL A 174 -61.21 -77.60 11.80
C VAL A 174 -62.57 -78.28 11.61
N GLU A 175 -63.19 -78.10 10.46
CA GLU A 175 -64.01 -79.15 9.83
C GLU A 175 -64.48 -78.70 8.43
N THR A 176 -64.40 -79.62 7.47
CA THR A 176 -64.87 -79.55 6.06
C THR A 176 -63.81 -79.21 5.00
N VAL A 177 -63.10 -80.29 4.63
CA VAL A 177 -62.76 -80.58 3.23
C VAL A 177 -64.06 -80.80 2.45
N THR A 178 -64.30 -80.05 1.37
CA THR A 178 -64.64 -80.55 0.01
C THR A 178 -65.20 -79.44 -0.90
N GLY A 179 -64.54 -79.25 -2.05
CA GLY A 179 -65.21 -78.97 -3.34
C GLY A 179 -65.39 -77.52 -3.79
N GLY A 180 -64.83 -77.18 -4.96
CA GLY A 180 -65.48 -76.24 -5.89
C GLY A 180 -64.68 -75.01 -6.33
N GLU A 181 -63.95 -75.17 -7.44
CA GLU A 181 -63.38 -74.23 -8.42
C GLU A 181 -63.82 -72.73 -8.43
N LYS A 182 -62.85 -71.81 -8.63
CA LYS A 182 -62.55 -71.20 -9.95
C LYS A 182 -61.42 -70.13 -9.92
N THR A 183 -60.45 -70.33 -10.82
CA THR A 183 -59.67 -69.38 -11.66
C THR A 183 -58.87 -68.21 -11.06
N SER A 184 -57.53 -68.23 -11.20
CA SER A 184 -56.79 -67.54 -12.29
C SER A 184 -55.28 -67.42 -11.99
N SER A 185 -54.46 -67.81 -12.99
CA SER A 185 -53.06 -67.43 -13.36
C SER A 185 -52.15 -66.74 -12.31
N GLU A 186 -50.89 -67.13 -12.11
CA GLU A 186 -49.82 -67.02 -13.12
C GLU A 186 -48.65 -67.99 -12.91
N GLU A 187 -48.06 -68.37 -14.04
CA GLU A 187 -47.07 -69.41 -14.24
C GLU A 187 -45.66 -69.01 -13.76
N LYS A 188 -45.04 -69.93 -13.02
CA LYS A 188 -43.58 -70.01 -12.87
C LYS A 188 -42.98 -70.63 -14.13
N LYS A 189 -41.96 -69.99 -14.70
CA LYS A 189 -40.92 -70.68 -15.49
C LYS A 189 -39.52 -70.24 -15.07
N VAL A 190 -38.73 -71.27 -14.79
CA VAL A 190 -37.33 -71.39 -14.38
C VAL A 190 -36.38 -70.78 -15.40
N PHE A 191 -35.19 -70.30 -15.02
CA PHE A 191 -33.92 -70.58 -15.73
C PHE A 191 -32.68 -70.24 -14.86
N MET A 192 -31.54 -70.78 -15.28
CA MET A 192 -30.49 -71.41 -14.47
C MET A 192 -29.43 -70.47 -13.87
N VAL A 193 -28.86 -70.96 -12.77
CA VAL A 193 -27.60 -70.53 -12.16
C VAL A 193 -26.45 -70.75 -13.14
N GLY A 194 -25.87 -69.65 -13.64
CA GLY A 194 -24.55 -69.61 -14.26
C GLY A 194 -23.54 -69.07 -13.25
N ASN A 195 -22.62 -69.93 -12.82
CA ASN A 195 -21.45 -69.51 -12.04
C ASN A 195 -20.56 -68.59 -12.89
N LEU A 196 -20.52 -67.30 -12.55
CA LEU A 196 -19.29 -66.50 -12.70
C LEU A 196 -18.92 -66.01 -11.31
N GLY A 197 -17.86 -66.59 -10.75
CA GLY A 197 -17.22 -66.08 -9.55
C GLY A 197 -16.65 -64.70 -9.85
N ILE A 198 -17.33 -63.67 -9.37
CA ILE A 198 -16.69 -62.39 -9.08
C ILE A 198 -16.61 -62.32 -7.56
N ARG A 199 -15.38 -62.34 -7.07
CA ARG A 199 -15.03 -62.04 -5.68
C ARG A 199 -15.53 -60.63 -5.38
N GLY A 200 -16.74 -60.54 -4.83
CA GLY A 200 -17.33 -59.30 -4.38
C GLY A 200 -16.59 -58.80 -3.14
N GLU A 201 -15.53 -58.03 -3.35
CA GLU A 201 -15.14 -57.07 -2.34
C GLU A 201 -16.30 -56.09 -2.20
N ASN A 202 -16.99 -56.17 -1.07
CA ASN A 202 -18.17 -55.39 -0.74
C ASN A 202 -17.74 -53.94 -0.45
N ARG A 203 -17.24 -53.22 -1.47
CA ARG A 203 -17.12 -51.76 -1.44
C ARG A 203 -18.39 -51.16 -1.98
N ASN A 204 -19.09 -50.46 -1.10
CA ASN A 204 -20.37 -49.82 -1.37
C ASN A 204 -20.16 -48.69 -2.38
N LEU A 205 -20.32 -49.01 -3.67
CA LEU A 205 -20.08 -48.12 -4.82
C LEU A 205 -20.89 -46.82 -4.72
N TYR A 206 -22.05 -46.84 -4.07
CA TYR A 206 -22.87 -45.64 -3.84
C TYR A 206 -22.25 -44.67 -2.83
N ARG A 207 -21.53 -45.17 -1.82
CA ARG A 207 -20.85 -44.31 -0.83
C ARG A 207 -19.60 -43.68 -1.43
N GLU A 208 -18.83 -44.45 -2.19
CA GLU A 208 -17.59 -43.98 -2.83
C GLU A 208 -17.88 -42.98 -3.96
N THR A 209 -18.99 -43.15 -4.68
CA THR A 209 -19.43 -42.17 -5.69
C THR A 209 -19.99 -40.91 -5.03
N ALA A 210 -20.75 -41.02 -3.93
CA ALA A 210 -21.25 -39.86 -3.19
C ALA A 210 -20.14 -39.09 -2.44
N GLU A 211 -19.12 -39.78 -1.93
CA GLU A 211 -17.93 -39.18 -1.31
C GLU A 211 -17.07 -38.50 -2.37
N LYS A 212 -16.81 -39.13 -3.53
CA LYS A 212 -16.15 -38.47 -4.67
C LYS A 212 -16.93 -37.29 -5.21
N SER A 213 -18.26 -37.37 -5.33
CA SER A 213 -19.08 -36.23 -5.76
C SER A 213 -19.09 -35.11 -4.73
N LYS A 214 -19.00 -35.41 -3.43
CA LYS A 214 -18.84 -34.40 -2.37
C LYS A 214 -17.44 -33.79 -2.38
N GLU A 215 -16.39 -34.58 -2.60
CA GLU A 215 -15.01 -34.12 -2.71
C GLU A 215 -14.82 -33.23 -3.93
N ILE A 216 -15.35 -33.64 -5.09
CA ILE A 216 -15.35 -32.82 -6.32
C ILE A 216 -16.20 -31.56 -6.13
N ALA A 217 -17.37 -31.63 -5.46
CA ALA A 217 -18.18 -30.43 -5.21
C ALA A 217 -17.55 -29.47 -4.18
N VAL A 218 -16.78 -30.01 -3.22
CA VAL A 218 -16.01 -29.23 -2.24
C VAL A 218 -14.77 -28.62 -2.90
N ASP A 219 -14.04 -29.35 -3.73
CA ASP A 219 -12.89 -28.84 -4.48
C ASP A 219 -13.32 -27.83 -5.55
N THR A 220 -14.38 -28.11 -6.32
CA THR A 220 -14.95 -27.16 -7.29
C THR A 220 -15.51 -25.94 -6.56
N GLY A 221 -16.16 -26.13 -5.41
CA GLY A 221 -16.65 -25.03 -4.56
C GLY A 221 -15.54 -24.25 -3.84
N MET A 222 -14.35 -24.83 -3.61
CA MET A 222 -13.17 -24.15 -3.07
C MET A 222 -12.40 -23.42 -4.17
N GLU A 223 -12.27 -23.98 -5.37
CA GLU A 223 -11.73 -23.31 -6.56
C GLU A 223 -12.63 -22.15 -7.00
N GLU A 224 -13.94 -22.34 -7.12
CA GLU A 224 -14.90 -21.26 -7.44
C GLU A 224 -14.95 -20.19 -6.32
N LYS A 225 -14.79 -20.57 -5.04
CA LYS A 225 -14.63 -19.58 -3.96
C LYS A 225 -13.29 -18.86 -4.01
N LYS A 226 -12.20 -19.49 -4.45
CA LYS A 226 -10.90 -18.84 -4.63
C LYS A 226 -10.91 -17.89 -5.83
N GLU A 227 -11.55 -18.28 -6.92
CA GLU A 227 -11.76 -17.44 -8.12
C GLU A 227 -12.68 -16.25 -7.79
N GLY A 228 -13.76 -16.48 -7.04
CA GLY A 228 -14.70 -15.45 -6.59
C GLY A 228 -14.23 -14.57 -5.42
N MET A 229 -13.18 -14.98 -4.69
CA MET A 229 -12.52 -14.18 -3.62
C MET A 229 -11.18 -13.59 -4.06
N LYS A 230 -10.85 -13.55 -5.35
CA LYS A 230 -9.72 -12.73 -5.83
C LYS A 230 -9.97 -11.29 -5.34
N GLN A 231 -9.16 -10.84 -4.39
CA GLN A 231 -9.22 -9.46 -3.90
C GLN A 231 -9.18 -8.54 -5.11
N LYS A 232 -10.16 -7.63 -5.20
CA LYS A 232 -10.24 -6.68 -6.31
C LYS A 232 -8.95 -5.88 -6.34
N LYS A 233 -8.10 -6.12 -7.34
CA LYS A 233 -6.85 -5.41 -7.53
C LYS A 233 -7.15 -3.93 -7.75
N THR A 234 -6.31 -3.09 -7.18
CA THR A 234 -6.37 -1.65 -7.41
C THR A 234 -5.75 -1.37 -8.77
N VAL A 235 -6.56 -0.83 -9.69
CA VAL A 235 -6.09 -0.47 -11.04
C VAL A 235 -5.21 0.77 -10.95
N ILE A 236 -3.94 0.63 -11.33
CA ILE A 236 -3.01 1.75 -11.47
C ILE A 236 -3.30 2.42 -12.81
N ARG A 237 -3.49 3.75 -12.81
CA ARG A 237 -3.83 4.50 -14.03
C ARG A 237 -2.61 5.17 -14.65
N GLU A 238 -1.57 5.37 -13.85
CA GLU A 238 -0.37 6.09 -14.20
C GLU A 238 0.63 5.16 -14.93
N SER A 239 1.22 5.65 -16.01
CA SER A 239 2.23 4.90 -16.77
C SER A 239 3.60 4.84 -16.09
N LYS A 240 3.86 5.76 -15.15
CA LYS A 240 5.09 5.80 -14.36
C LYS A 240 4.76 5.88 -12.88
N ILE A 241 5.35 5.00 -12.08
CA ILE A 241 5.07 4.93 -10.64
C ILE A 241 6.35 4.82 -9.81
N LEU A 242 6.25 5.25 -8.57
CA LEU A 242 7.28 5.14 -7.52
C LEU A 242 6.84 4.08 -6.51
N ILE A 243 7.69 3.08 -6.28
CA ILE A 243 7.51 2.10 -5.21
C ILE A 243 8.56 2.36 -4.15
N THR A 244 8.15 2.49 -2.89
CA THR A 244 9.06 2.87 -1.79
C THR A 244 8.73 2.10 -0.51
N PRO A 245 9.70 1.87 0.39
CA PRO A 245 9.38 1.51 1.77
C PRO A 245 8.45 2.56 2.39
N ARG A 246 7.70 2.15 3.40
CA ARG A 246 6.74 3.03 4.10
C ARG A 246 7.46 4.20 4.78
N ILE A 247 7.41 5.38 4.16
CA ILE A 247 8.01 6.63 4.62
C ILE A 247 6.96 7.69 5.00
N GLY A 248 5.68 7.38 4.82
CA GLY A 248 4.56 8.26 5.17
C GLY A 248 4.18 9.26 4.08
N VAL A 249 4.69 9.08 2.86
CA VAL A 249 4.39 9.95 1.72
C VAL A 249 3.22 9.37 0.94
N LYS A 250 2.25 10.21 0.58
CA LYS A 250 1.10 9.82 -0.23
C LYS A 250 1.11 10.60 -1.53
N GLY A 251 0.91 9.89 -2.63
CA GLY A 251 0.76 10.45 -3.96
C GLY A 251 0.12 9.40 -4.86
N LYS A 252 -0.57 9.82 -5.91
CA LYS A 252 -1.27 8.91 -6.83
C LYS A 252 -0.37 7.83 -7.45
N SER A 253 0.84 8.23 -7.79
CA SER A 253 1.85 7.35 -8.38
C SER A 253 2.77 6.72 -7.34
N ILE A 254 2.54 6.92 -6.03
CA ILE A 254 3.44 6.48 -4.96
C ILE A 254 2.81 5.31 -4.22
N PHE A 255 3.50 4.18 -4.24
CA PHE A 255 3.03 2.93 -3.66
C PHE A 255 4.01 2.45 -2.58
N GLU A 256 3.54 2.45 -1.33
CA GLU A 256 4.37 2.06 -0.19
C GLU A 256 4.28 0.57 0.11
N TYR A 257 5.41 -0.10 0.29
CA TYR A 257 5.46 -1.48 0.80
C TYR A 257 5.85 -1.53 2.29
N ARG A 258 5.34 -2.56 2.97
CA ARG A 258 5.75 -2.93 4.33
C ARG A 258 6.59 -4.19 4.24
N LYS A 259 7.74 -4.23 4.93
CA LYS A 259 8.64 -5.41 4.96
C LYS A 259 7.87 -6.70 5.32
N SER A 260 6.98 -6.63 6.31
CA SER A 260 6.18 -7.78 6.76
C SER A 260 5.14 -8.30 5.75
N ALA A 261 4.84 -7.53 4.70
CA ALA A 261 3.82 -7.86 3.70
C ALA A 261 4.34 -7.78 2.26
N VAL A 262 5.67 -7.75 2.07
CA VAL A 262 6.30 -7.57 0.75
C VAL A 262 5.91 -8.68 -0.23
N LYS A 263 5.76 -9.92 0.27
CA LYS A 263 5.44 -11.12 -0.53
C LYS A 263 4.06 -11.07 -1.19
N THR A 264 3.07 -10.46 -0.53
CA THR A 264 1.69 -10.37 -1.04
C THR A 264 1.34 -8.94 -1.48
N TRP A 265 2.36 -8.10 -1.64
CA TRP A 265 2.16 -6.69 -1.94
C TRP A 265 1.74 -6.48 -3.39
N LYS A 266 2.42 -7.14 -4.34
CA LYS A 266 2.13 -7.08 -5.79
C LYS A 266 0.68 -7.46 -6.08
N ASP A 267 0.16 -8.46 -5.37
CA ASP A 267 -1.19 -9.00 -5.58
C ASP A 267 -2.33 -7.99 -5.38
N LYS A 268 -2.05 -6.86 -4.74
CA LYS A 268 -3.05 -5.81 -4.47
C LYS A 268 -3.25 -4.87 -5.65
N PHE A 269 -2.37 -4.90 -6.64
CA PHE A 269 -2.32 -3.91 -7.71
C PHE A 269 -2.35 -4.56 -9.08
N ASP A 270 -2.97 -3.85 -10.02
CA ASP A 270 -2.98 -4.18 -11.43
C ASP A 270 -2.04 -3.22 -12.18
N PHE A 271 -1.02 -3.80 -12.81
CA PHE A 271 0.09 -3.09 -13.46
C PHE A 271 -0.11 -2.94 -14.98
N ALA A 272 -1.27 -3.33 -15.53
CA ALA A 272 -1.50 -3.34 -16.98
C ALA A 272 -1.20 -2.01 -17.70
N ASN A 273 -1.36 -0.87 -17.03
CA ASN A 273 -1.09 0.46 -17.60
C ASN A 273 0.32 0.99 -17.29
N VAL A 274 1.10 0.29 -16.47
CA VAL A 274 2.39 0.77 -15.95
C VAL A 274 3.50 0.39 -16.92
N GLU A 275 4.21 1.39 -17.43
CA GLU A 275 5.34 1.20 -18.33
C GLU A 275 6.67 1.23 -17.60
N SER A 276 6.82 2.11 -16.60
CA SER A 276 8.08 2.32 -15.89
C SER A 276 7.88 2.43 -14.38
N ILE A 277 8.76 1.79 -13.62
CA ILE A 277 8.77 1.82 -12.16
C ILE A 277 10.09 2.44 -11.68
N VAL A 278 10.01 3.40 -10.78
CA VAL A 278 11.13 3.80 -9.92
C VAL A 278 10.97 3.06 -8.60
N PHE A 279 11.93 2.21 -8.23
CA PHE A 279 11.90 1.38 -7.04
C PHE A 279 12.94 1.87 -6.03
N VAL A 280 12.48 2.45 -4.92
CA VAL A 280 13.33 2.88 -3.82
C VAL A 280 13.64 1.69 -2.93
N LEU A 281 14.93 1.42 -2.73
CA LEU A 281 15.43 0.26 -2.02
C LEU A 281 15.91 0.60 -0.63
N GLU A 282 15.51 -0.26 0.31
CA GLU A 282 16.05 -0.33 1.66
C GLU A 282 16.62 -1.74 1.87
N LEU A 283 17.94 -1.86 1.93
CA LEU A 283 18.62 -3.14 2.19
C LEU A 283 19.11 -3.20 3.62
N THR A 284 18.80 -4.30 4.29
CA THR A 284 19.16 -4.55 5.69
C THR A 284 20.28 -5.58 5.81
N GLU A 285 20.79 -5.83 7.03
CA GLU A 285 21.70 -6.97 7.26
C GLU A 285 20.98 -8.34 7.17
N ASP A 286 19.64 -8.36 7.27
CA ASP A 286 18.85 -9.58 7.13
C ASP A 286 18.73 -10.02 5.65
N GLU A 287 19.44 -11.08 5.31
CA GLU A 287 19.46 -11.66 3.96
C GLU A 287 18.06 -12.15 3.53
N GLU A 288 17.28 -12.74 4.43
CA GLU A 288 15.96 -13.29 4.08
C GLU A 288 15.00 -12.17 3.64
N THR A 289 15.02 -11.02 4.32
CA THR A 289 14.24 -9.85 3.92
C THR A 289 14.69 -9.30 2.57
N ASN A 290 15.98 -9.23 2.31
CA ASN A 290 16.49 -8.72 1.03
C ASN A 290 16.18 -9.68 -0.13
N GLN A 291 16.22 -10.99 0.10
CA GLN A 291 15.78 -11.98 -0.90
C GLN A 291 14.30 -11.82 -1.26
N LYS A 292 13.43 -11.59 -0.27
CA LYS A 292 12.00 -11.30 -0.51
C LYS A 292 11.79 -10.02 -1.31
N LEU A 293 12.59 -8.98 -1.03
CA LEU A 293 12.54 -7.73 -1.79
C LEU A 293 13.00 -7.92 -3.24
N GLY A 294 14.07 -8.70 -3.44
CA GLY A 294 14.56 -9.06 -4.75
C GLY A 294 13.56 -9.86 -5.57
N ALA A 295 12.88 -10.82 -4.94
CA ALA A 295 11.81 -11.58 -5.60
C ALA A 295 10.69 -10.65 -6.09
N LEU A 296 10.27 -9.68 -5.28
CA LEU A 296 9.28 -8.69 -5.70
C LEU A 296 9.76 -7.87 -6.92
N VAL A 297 11.03 -7.46 -6.96
CA VAL A 297 11.58 -6.71 -8.09
C VAL A 297 11.55 -7.55 -9.37
N LEU A 298 11.92 -8.83 -9.28
CA LEU A 298 11.87 -9.74 -10.43
C LEU A 298 10.44 -9.98 -10.90
N GLU A 299 9.49 -10.20 -9.98
CA GLU A 299 8.07 -10.34 -10.31
C GLU A 299 7.49 -9.07 -10.96
N LEU A 300 7.95 -7.89 -10.57
CA LEU A 300 7.54 -6.63 -11.19
C LEU A 300 8.18 -6.46 -12.57
N ALA A 301 9.42 -6.91 -12.75
CA ALA A 301 10.11 -6.84 -14.02
C ALA A 301 9.39 -7.67 -15.10
N GLU A 302 8.66 -8.72 -14.74
CA GLU A 302 7.85 -9.47 -15.70
C GLU A 302 6.62 -8.69 -16.22
N GLU A 303 6.15 -7.68 -15.48
CA GLU A 303 4.91 -6.95 -15.79
C GLU A 303 5.16 -5.62 -16.51
N VAL A 304 6.33 -5.00 -16.32
CA VAL A 304 6.61 -3.62 -16.79
C VAL A 304 7.83 -3.56 -17.71
N LYS A 305 7.88 -2.52 -18.54
CA LYS A 305 8.93 -2.35 -19.56
C LYS A 305 10.26 -1.88 -18.98
N GLU A 306 10.24 -1.12 -17.88
CA GLU A 306 11.45 -0.56 -17.27
C GLU A 306 11.33 -0.47 -15.76
N ILE A 307 12.40 -0.84 -15.04
CA ILE A 307 12.53 -0.61 -13.60
C ILE A 307 13.83 0.14 -13.33
N THR A 308 13.78 1.24 -12.58
CA THR A 308 14.96 1.95 -12.08
C THR A 308 15.02 1.82 -10.57
N MET A 309 16.05 1.14 -10.07
CA MET A 309 16.31 0.94 -8.65
C MET A 309 17.12 2.11 -8.08
N ILE A 310 16.64 2.71 -6.99
CA ILE A 310 17.32 3.80 -6.28
C ILE A 310 17.64 3.34 -4.85
N PRO A 311 18.92 3.20 -4.47
CA PRO A 311 19.29 2.94 -3.09
C PRO A 311 18.95 4.15 -2.20
N TYR A 312 18.24 3.93 -1.10
CA TYR A 312 17.88 4.98 -0.12
C TYR A 312 18.50 4.73 1.25
N GLN A 313 18.35 3.51 1.79
CA GLN A 313 18.93 3.11 3.06
C GLN A 313 19.60 1.74 2.91
N MET A 314 20.88 1.66 3.28
CA MET A 314 21.74 0.52 2.98
C MET A 314 22.53 0.14 4.22
N ASP A 315 21.87 -0.46 5.21
CA ASP A 315 22.51 -0.86 6.47
C ASP A 315 23.63 -1.89 6.20
N CYS A 316 23.49 -2.68 5.15
CA CYS A 316 24.45 -3.66 4.68
C CYS A 316 25.48 -3.10 3.66
N ALA A 317 25.61 -1.79 3.48
CA ALA A 317 26.48 -1.19 2.44
C ALA A 317 27.95 -1.69 2.48
N LYS A 318 28.43 -2.16 3.63
CA LYS A 318 29.80 -2.63 3.84
C LYS A 318 30.00 -4.14 3.63
N SER A 319 28.95 -4.92 3.42
CA SER A 319 29.04 -6.39 3.47
C SER A 319 29.36 -7.08 2.14
N GLY A 320 29.54 -6.34 1.03
CA GLY A 320 29.74 -6.92 -0.31
C GLY A 320 28.54 -7.67 -0.88
N LEU A 321 27.52 -7.95 -0.06
CA LEU A 321 26.25 -8.60 -0.44
C LEU A 321 25.42 -7.74 -1.39
N VAL A 322 25.52 -6.42 -1.25
CA VAL A 322 24.84 -5.44 -2.13
C VAL A 322 25.19 -5.66 -3.60
N GLU A 323 26.47 -5.88 -3.92
CA GLU A 323 26.93 -6.12 -5.29
C GLU A 323 26.52 -7.50 -5.82
N SER A 324 26.34 -8.48 -4.94
CA SER A 324 25.78 -9.78 -5.29
C SER A 324 24.31 -9.65 -5.68
N TRP A 325 23.51 -8.97 -4.86
CA TRP A 325 22.08 -8.75 -5.13
C TRP A 325 21.83 -7.83 -6.32
N LYS A 326 22.59 -6.72 -6.44
CA LYS A 326 22.55 -5.82 -7.59
C LYS A 326 22.75 -6.58 -8.90
N ARG A 327 23.77 -7.44 -8.99
CA ARG A 327 24.03 -8.28 -10.18
C ARG A 327 22.88 -9.26 -10.45
N SER A 328 22.35 -9.90 -9.40
CA SER A 328 21.23 -10.82 -9.51
C SER A 328 19.98 -10.15 -10.11
N TRP A 329 19.64 -8.94 -9.67
CA TRP A 329 18.41 -8.25 -10.08
C TRP A 329 18.52 -7.56 -11.44
N ILE A 330 19.69 -7.01 -11.79
CA ILE A 330 19.93 -6.38 -13.10
C ILE A 330 19.91 -7.38 -14.26
N THR A 331 20.07 -8.68 -13.99
CA THR A 331 20.08 -9.74 -15.02
C THR A 331 18.76 -9.79 -15.82
N ALA A 332 17.66 -9.23 -15.30
CA ALA A 332 16.41 -9.07 -16.03
C ALA A 332 16.51 -8.11 -17.25
N GLY A 333 17.63 -7.40 -17.47
CA GLY A 333 17.93 -6.67 -18.70
C GLY A 333 17.29 -5.27 -18.80
N HIS A 334 16.08 -5.10 -18.29
CA HIS A 334 15.38 -3.79 -18.21
C HIS A 334 15.29 -3.23 -16.78
N VAL A 335 16.03 -3.82 -15.85
CA VAL A 335 16.23 -3.31 -14.49
C VAL A 335 17.55 -2.52 -14.46
N LYS A 336 17.47 -1.22 -14.19
CA LYS A 336 18.60 -0.31 -14.05
C LYS A 336 18.86 -0.01 -12.58
N TRP A 337 20.12 0.16 -12.21
CA TRP A 337 20.52 0.60 -10.88
C TRP A 337 21.06 2.03 -10.95
N SER A 338 20.53 2.91 -10.10
CA SER A 338 21.02 4.28 -9.94
C SER A 338 22.21 4.29 -8.97
N GLU A 339 23.35 4.83 -9.42
CA GLU A 339 24.55 4.97 -8.58
C GLU A 339 24.47 6.16 -7.61
N SER A 340 23.37 6.91 -7.62
CA SER A 340 23.18 8.12 -6.82
C SER A 340 22.86 7.84 -5.35
N ALA A 341 23.71 7.08 -4.67
CA ALA A 341 23.86 7.16 -3.22
C ALA A 341 25.06 8.06 -2.92
N ALA A 342 24.89 9.37 -3.06
CA ALA A 342 25.81 10.32 -2.44
C ALA A 342 25.69 10.14 -0.92
N SER A 343 26.71 9.52 -0.32
CA SER A 343 27.14 9.64 1.08
C SER A 343 26.13 10.26 2.07
N ALA A 344 25.03 9.58 2.38
CA ALA A 344 24.14 9.96 3.49
C ALA A 344 24.73 9.51 4.85
N GLY A 345 26.01 9.80 5.05
CA GLY A 345 26.76 9.56 6.28
C GLY A 345 26.90 10.80 7.17
N GLU A 346 26.37 11.95 6.76
CA GLU A 346 26.28 13.12 7.65
C GLU A 346 24.89 13.17 8.28
N LYS A 347 24.85 12.83 9.57
CA LYS A 347 23.73 13.10 10.45
C LYS A 347 23.40 14.59 10.35
N PHE A 348 22.23 14.93 9.82
CA PHE A 348 21.63 16.23 10.07
C PHE A 348 21.46 16.37 11.60
N LYS A 349 22.21 17.31 12.17
CA LYS A 349 22.13 17.74 13.56
C LYS A 349 21.09 18.84 13.71
#